data_AF-A0A7D9LA30-F1
#
_entry.id   AF-A0A7D9LA30-F1
#
_cell.length_a   1.000
_cell.length_b   1.000
_cell.length_c   1.000
_cell.angle_alpha   90.00
_cell.angle_beta   90.00
_cell.angle_gamma   90.00
#
_symmetry.space_group_name_H-M   'P 1'
#
loop_
_entity.id
_entity.type
_entity.pdbx_description
1 polymer ?
#
loop_
_entity_poly.entity_id
_entity_poly.type
_entity_poly.pdbx_seq_one_letter_code
_entity_poly.pdbx_strand_id
1 'polypeptide(L)'
;MEKKKETLLNKIYYNPKHEASFGGLEKYYRAARAMKNNLNISRNDVREWLRSQETYTSHKPVRKNYSRTRVFVAGIDDQFEAA
;
A
#
# COMPACT_ATOMS: atom_id res chain seq x y z
N MET A 1 -4.71 -14.53 -8.25
CA MET A 1 -6.07 -14.23 -7.76
C MET A 1 -7.08 -14.81 -8.75
N GLU A 2 -8.37 -14.91 -8.42
CA GLU A 2 -9.38 -15.34 -9.40
C GLU A 2 -9.57 -14.23 -10.46
N LYS A 3 -9.53 -14.57 -11.77
CA LYS A 3 -9.58 -13.59 -12.87
C LYS A 3 -10.76 -12.60 -12.79
N LYS A 4 -11.90 -13.04 -12.26
CA LYS A 4 -13.09 -12.19 -12.05
C LYS A 4 -12.89 -11.08 -11.02
N LYS A 5 -12.08 -11.32 -9.97
CA LYS A 5 -11.73 -10.29 -8.98
C LYS A 5 -10.85 -9.23 -9.62
N GLU A 6 -9.84 -9.65 -10.37
CA GLU A 6 -8.90 -8.75 -11.02
C GLU A 6 -9.56 -7.84 -12.06
N THR A 7 -10.47 -8.36 -12.89
CA THR A 7 -11.19 -7.55 -13.88
C THR A 7 -12.08 -6.50 -13.22
N LEU A 8 -12.76 -6.86 -12.13
CA LEU A 8 -13.55 -5.93 -11.34
C LEU A 8 -12.68 -4.82 -10.73
N LEU A 9 -11.57 -5.22 -10.10
CA LEU A 9 -10.63 -4.30 -9.47
C LEU A 9 -10.06 -3.31 -10.50
N ASN A 10 -9.61 -3.81 -11.66
CA ASN A 10 -9.13 -2.97 -12.76
C ASN A 10 -10.15 -1.92 -13.20
N LYS A 11 -11.41 -2.33 -13.39
CA LYS A 11 -12.49 -1.44 -13.84
C LYS A 11 -12.75 -0.30 -12.85
N ILE A 12 -12.60 -0.55 -11.55
CA ILE A 12 -12.78 0.47 -10.51
C ILE A 12 -11.56 1.39 -10.45
N TYR A 13 -10.34 0.82 -10.46
CA TYR A 13 -9.12 1.56 -10.17
C TYR A 13 -8.73 2.56 -11.27
N TYR A 14 -8.92 2.19 -12.53
CA TYR A 14 -8.57 3.02 -13.69
C TYR A 14 -9.69 3.97 -14.14
N ASN A 15 -10.83 4.01 -13.45
CA ASN A 15 -11.94 4.88 -13.82
C ASN A 15 -11.83 6.25 -13.12
N PRO A 16 -11.41 7.34 -13.79
CA PRO A 16 -11.19 8.62 -13.13
C PRO A 16 -12.45 9.24 -12.50
N LYS A 17 -13.65 8.81 -12.89
CA LYS A 17 -14.92 9.29 -12.32
C LYS A 17 -15.24 8.66 -10.97
N HIS A 18 -14.59 7.55 -10.62
CA HIS A 18 -14.90 6.78 -9.43
C HIS A 18 -14.08 7.30 -8.23
N GLU A 19 -14.74 7.54 -7.10
CA GLU A 19 -14.12 8.15 -5.90
C GLU A 19 -12.92 7.38 -5.32
N ALA A 20 -12.88 6.07 -5.58
CA ALA A 20 -11.81 5.18 -5.10
C ALA A 20 -10.61 5.04 -6.05
N SER A 21 -10.62 5.73 -7.19
CA SER A 21 -9.58 5.61 -8.21
C SER A 21 -8.27 6.22 -7.75
N PHE A 22 -7.16 5.52 -8.04
CA PHE A 22 -5.82 5.84 -7.57
C PHE A 22 -5.71 6.10 -6.05
N GLY A 23 -6.69 5.61 -5.29
CA GLY A 23 -6.81 5.86 -3.86
C GLY A 23 -5.99 4.88 -3.00
N GLY A 24 -6.14 5.05 -1.69
CA GLY A 24 -5.57 4.12 -0.71
C GLY A 24 -6.39 2.83 -0.55
N LEU A 25 -5.76 1.82 0.07
CA LEU A 25 -6.33 0.49 0.31
C LEU A 25 -7.74 0.53 0.92
N GLU A 26 -7.97 1.35 1.95
CA GLU A 26 -9.26 1.38 2.65
C GLU A 26 -10.38 2.00 1.81
N LYS A 27 -10.11 3.09 1.08
CA LYS A 27 -11.10 3.69 0.17
C LYS A 27 -11.51 2.69 -0.91
N TYR A 28 -10.51 2.00 -1.45
CA TYR A 28 -10.68 1.04 -2.51
C TYR A 28 -11.39 -0.25 -2.06
N TYR A 29 -11.06 -0.76 -0.87
CA TYR A 29 -11.77 -1.89 -0.26
C TYR A 29 -13.25 -1.58 0.01
N ARG A 30 -13.56 -0.38 0.50
CA ARG A 30 -14.94 0.07 0.73
C ARG A 30 -15.74 0.14 -0.58
N ALA A 31 -15.16 0.73 -1.62
CA ALA A 31 -15.76 0.80 -2.95
C ALA A 31 -16.01 -0.58 -3.57
N ALA A 32 -15.03 -1.49 -3.48
CA ALA A 32 -15.16 -2.85 -4.01
C ALA A 32 -16.27 -3.65 -3.32
N ARG A 33 -16.45 -3.46 -2.00
CA ARG A 33 -17.58 -4.05 -1.26
C ARG A 33 -18.93 -3.42 -1.62
N ALA A 34 -18.98 -2.11 -1.86
CA ALA A 34 -20.21 -1.39 -2.19
C ALA A 34 -20.82 -1.85 -3.53
N MET A 35 -20.01 -2.27 -4.50
CA MET A 35 -20.49 -2.77 -5.80
C MET A 35 -21.25 -4.11 -5.75
N LYS A 36 -21.41 -4.77 -4.58
CA LYS A 36 -22.29 -5.93 -4.35
C LYS A 36 -22.28 -7.01 -5.46
N ASN A 37 -21.10 -7.44 -5.90
CA ASN A 37 -20.97 -8.48 -6.93
C ASN A 37 -20.93 -9.93 -6.40
N ASN A 38 -21.32 -10.20 -5.14
CA ASN A 38 -21.17 -11.51 -4.48
C ASN A 38 -19.75 -12.08 -4.40
N LEU A 39 -18.72 -11.36 -4.86
CA LEU A 39 -17.34 -11.77 -4.67
C LEU A 39 -16.85 -11.39 -3.27
N ASN A 40 -16.48 -12.40 -2.49
CA ASN A 40 -15.83 -12.22 -1.21
C ASN A 40 -14.39 -11.73 -1.45
N ILE A 41 -14.20 -10.41 -1.36
CA ILE A 41 -12.90 -9.75 -1.52
C ILE A 41 -12.33 -9.52 -0.12
N SER A 42 -11.17 -10.10 0.17
CA SER A 42 -10.44 -9.83 1.41
C SER A 42 -9.60 -8.57 1.29
N ARG A 43 -9.30 -7.91 2.41
CA ARG A 43 -8.33 -6.80 2.44
C ARG A 43 -6.94 -7.22 1.95
N ASN A 44 -6.54 -8.47 2.21
CA ASN A 44 -5.24 -8.97 1.74
C ASN A 44 -5.19 -9.05 0.22
N ASP A 45 -6.21 -9.65 -0.41
CA ASP A 45 -6.32 -9.76 -1.87
C ASP A 45 -6.16 -8.39 -2.55
N VAL A 46 -6.86 -7.38 -2.02
CA VAL A 46 -6.80 -6.01 -2.54
C VAL A 46 -5.41 -5.39 -2.34
N ARG A 47 -4.77 -5.66 -1.20
CA ARG A 47 -3.43 -5.14 -0.91
C ARG A 47 -2.38 -5.74 -1.84
N GLU A 48 -2.44 -7.06 -2.06
CA GLU A 48 -1.54 -7.74 -2.99
C GLU A 48 -1.74 -7.26 -4.42
N TRP A 49 -2.99 -7.07 -4.84
CA TRP A 49 -3.31 -6.53 -6.15
C TRP A 49 -2.82 -5.09 -6.34
N LEU A 50 -3.04 -4.21 -5.35
CA LEU A 50 -2.54 -2.84 -5.42
C LEU A 50 -1.01 -2.81 -5.50
N ARG A 51 -0.31 -3.72 -4.81
CA ARG A 51 1.15 -3.85 -4.91
C ARG A 51 1.63 -4.28 -6.28
N SER A 52 0.83 -5.03 -7.05
CA SER A 52 1.21 -5.40 -8.42
C SER A 52 0.97 -4.28 -9.43
N GLN A 53 0.20 -3.25 -9.08
CA GLN A 53 0.00 -2.10 -9.96
C GLN A 53 1.17 -1.12 -9.88
N GLU A 54 1.78 -0.83 -11.03
CA GLU A 54 2.92 0.09 -11.15
C GLU A 54 2.58 1.50 -10.65
N THR A 55 1.38 1.97 -10.97
CA THR A 55 0.84 3.28 -10.59
C THR A 55 0.75 3.44 -9.06
N TYR A 56 0.26 2.42 -8.36
CA TYR A 56 0.18 2.44 -6.90
C TYR A 56 1.58 2.45 -6.25
N THR A 57 2.53 1.72 -6.82
CA THR A 57 3.90 1.61 -6.31
C THR A 57 4.66 2.94 -6.44
N SER A 58 4.41 3.70 -7.51
CA SER A 58 5.02 5.03 -7.72
C SER A 58 4.61 6.04 -6.64
N HIS A 59 3.31 6.11 -6.31
CA HIS A 59 2.79 7.09 -5.35
C HIS A 59 2.87 6.66 -3.89
N LYS A 60 3.17 5.38 -3.62
CA LYS A 60 3.27 4.87 -2.25
C LYS A 60 4.75 4.68 -1.87
N PRO A 61 5.30 5.49 -0.95
CA PRO A 61 6.67 5.30 -0.52
C PRO A 61 6.82 3.93 0.14
N VAL A 62 7.84 3.21 -0.29
CA VAL A 62 8.20 1.91 0.26
C VAL A 62 8.91 2.12 1.61
N ARG A 63 8.23 1.84 2.72
CA ARG A 63 8.81 1.93 4.06
C ARG A 63 9.64 0.67 4.35
N LYS A 64 10.95 0.74 4.15
CA LYS A 64 11.91 -0.31 4.53
C LYS A 64 12.63 0.12 5.80
N ASN A 65 12.64 -0.75 6.79
CA ASN A 65 13.52 -0.62 7.96
C ASN A 65 14.85 -1.25 7.59
N TYR A 66 15.88 -0.43 7.44
CA TYR A 66 17.24 -0.92 7.25
C TYR A 66 17.84 -1.27 8.61
N SER A 67 18.54 -2.40 8.70
CA SER A 67 19.35 -2.69 9.88
C SER A 67 20.44 -1.63 9.98
N ARG A 68 20.43 -0.87 11.07
CA ARG A 68 21.47 0.11 11.40
C ARG A 68 22.20 -0.37 12.64
N THR A 69 23.51 -0.23 12.66
CA THR A 69 24.30 -0.48 13.86
C THR A 69 23.79 0.43 14.98
N ARG A 70 23.42 -0.16 16.12
CA ARG A 70 23.06 0.61 17.29
C ARG A 70 24.32 1.32 17.79
N VAL A 71 24.31 2.64 17.82
CA VAL A 71 25.37 3.42 18.45
C VAL A 71 25.16 3.36 19.95
N PHE A 72 26.11 2.77 20.66
CA PHE A 72 26.14 2.76 22.12
C PHE A 72 26.94 3.98 22.58
N VAL A 73 26.33 4.83 23.40
CA VAL A 73 26.95 6.03 23.99
C VAL A 73 26.94 5.85 25.50
N ALA A 74 28.08 6.08 26.17
CA ALA A 74 28.22 5.82 27.60
C ALA A 74 27.69 6.98 28.46
N GLY A 75 27.74 8.23 27.96
CA GLY A 75 27.28 9.43 28.66
C GLY A 75 26.87 10.58 27.74
N ILE A 76 26.40 11.67 28.35
CA ILE A 76 26.18 12.95 27.67
C ILE A 76 27.57 13.50 27.29
N ASP A 77 27.72 13.94 26.04
CA ASP A 77 28.93 14.57 25.47
C ASP A 77 30.12 13.66 25.11
N ASP A 78 29.94 12.33 25.05
CA ASP A 78 31.01 11.40 24.63
C ASP A 78 31.37 11.46 23.12
N GLN A 79 30.56 12.14 22.30
CA GLN A 79 30.68 12.10 20.83
C GLN A 79 31.24 13.38 20.18
N PHE A 80 31.81 14.29 20.97
CA PHE A 80 32.27 15.60 20.45
C PHE A 80 33.60 15.57 19.69
N GLU A 81 34.32 14.45 19.62
CA GLU A 81 35.66 14.39 19.00
C GLU A 81 35.72 13.84 17.56
N ALA A 82 34.59 13.57 16.91
CA ALA A 82 34.57 13.18 15.49
C ALA A 82 34.42 14.42 14.58
N ALA A 83 35.43 15.29 14.54
CA ALA A 83 35.53 16.41 13.61
C ALA A 83 36.66 16.20 12.59
#